data_AF-A0A9P3CYA5-F1
#
_entry.id   AF-A0A9P3CYA5-F1
#
_cell.length_a   1.000
_cell.length_b   1.000
_cell.length_c   1.000
_cell.angle_alpha   90.00
_cell.angle_beta   90.00
_cell.angle_gamma   90.00
#
_symmetry.space_group_name_H-M   'P 1'
#
loop_
_entity.id
_entity.type
_entity.pdbx_description
1 polymer ?
#
loop_
_entity_poly.entity_id
_entity_poly.type
_entity_poly.pdbx_seq_one_letter_code
_entity_poly.pdbx_strand_id
1 'polypeptide(L)'
;MFASGDGIFAQLPFIRFLTDRSKLADIKTRRIKLVWQTDEYHDRLRQWMQSIMDDEDVEFDLLDISIHVSQNAVQISGEAGPAGPVTKVKRMGQRLKVIHDVPDVESYIQLEMKEPRRQVAVSVSGHRRLREEVRLQVFRTRRLNVRLFESDFQPVTAYRDRGGTAA
;
A
#
# COMPACT_ATOMS: atom_id res chain seq x y z
N MET A 1 -0.57 -3.79 5.11
CA MET A 1 0.10 -4.52 4.01
C MET A 1 0.81 -3.51 3.15
N PHE A 2 2.10 -3.72 2.90
CA PHE A 2 2.95 -2.82 2.11
C PHE A 2 3.44 -3.55 0.86
N ALA A 3 3.35 -2.90 -0.29
CA ALA A 3 3.87 -3.41 -1.53
C ALA A 3 4.63 -2.35 -2.32
N SER A 4 5.55 -2.78 -3.18
CA SER A 4 6.06 -1.91 -4.24
C SER A 4 6.17 -2.64 -5.58
N GLY A 5 5.88 -1.98 -6.69
CA GLY A 5 5.94 -2.58 -8.03
C GLY A 5 5.18 -3.92 -8.06
N ASP A 6 5.81 -4.96 -8.61
CA ASP A 6 5.26 -6.32 -8.72
C ASP A 6 5.06 -7.02 -7.37
N GLY A 7 5.60 -6.48 -6.27
CA GLY A 7 5.36 -7.02 -4.93
C GLY A 7 3.87 -7.02 -4.53
N ILE A 8 3.04 -6.24 -5.24
CA ILE A 8 1.59 -6.29 -5.07
C ILE A 8 1.03 -7.69 -5.35
N PHE A 9 1.56 -8.41 -6.34
CA PHE A 9 1.07 -9.74 -6.73
C PHE A 9 1.24 -10.78 -5.63
N ALA A 10 2.23 -10.61 -4.75
CA ALA A 10 2.40 -11.46 -3.57
C ALA A 10 1.37 -11.15 -2.47
N GLN A 11 0.77 -9.96 -2.46
CA GLN A 11 -0.23 -9.56 -1.47
C GLN A 11 -1.67 -9.91 -1.92
N LEU A 12 -1.93 -9.96 -3.23
CA LEU A 12 -3.29 -10.16 -3.77
C LEU A 12 -3.99 -11.44 -3.29
N PRO A 13 -3.33 -12.61 -3.29
CA PRO A 13 -3.97 -13.84 -2.82
C PRO A 13 -4.43 -13.73 -1.37
N PHE A 14 -3.67 -13.03 -0.51
CA PHE A 14 -4.03 -12.82 0.88
C PHE A 14 -5.22 -11.87 1.03
N ILE A 15 -5.25 -10.77 0.27
CA ILE A 15 -6.38 -9.84 0.28
C ILE A 15 -7.66 -10.59 -0.12
N ARG A 16 -7.62 -11.33 -1.23
CA ARG A 16 -8.75 -12.14 -1.69
C ARG A 16 -9.20 -13.16 -0.65
N PHE A 17 -8.26 -13.91 -0.08
CA PHE A 17 -8.58 -14.89 0.96
C PHE A 17 -9.26 -14.23 2.17
N LEU A 18 -8.75 -13.08 2.62
CA LEU A 18 -9.32 -12.37 3.77
C LEU A 18 -10.70 -11.79 3.45
N THR A 19 -10.90 -11.20 2.27
CA THR A 19 -12.22 -10.69 1.88
C THR A 19 -13.24 -11.81 1.77
N ASP A 20 -12.89 -12.93 1.12
CA ASP A 20 -13.79 -14.08 0.94
C ASP A 20 -14.19 -14.70 2.29
N ARG A 21 -13.24 -14.87 3.22
CA ARG A 21 -13.52 -15.41 4.55
C ARG A 21 -14.26 -14.44 5.45
N SER A 22 -14.06 -13.13 5.26
CA SER A 22 -14.81 -12.12 6.01
C SER A 22 -16.30 -12.17 5.67
N LYS A 23 -16.65 -12.39 4.40
CA LYS A 23 -18.05 -12.57 3.96
C LYS A 23 -18.74 -13.73 4.67
N LEU A 24 -17.97 -14.77 5.03
CA LEU A 24 -18.45 -15.95 5.76
C LEU A 24 -18.41 -15.78 7.29
N ALA A 25 -18.03 -14.60 7.81
CA ALA A 25 -17.78 -14.35 9.23
C ALA A 25 -16.78 -15.33 9.88
N ASP A 26 -15.88 -15.90 9.07
CA ASP A 26 -14.95 -16.97 9.48
C ASP A 26 -13.57 -16.45 9.92
N ILE A 27 -13.37 -15.12 9.89
CA ILE A 27 -12.14 -14.47 10.35
C ILE A 27 -12.42 -13.28 11.25
N LYS A 28 -11.46 -12.97 12.12
CA LYS A 28 -11.52 -11.83 13.05
C LYS A 28 -10.95 -10.53 12.47
N THR A 29 -10.47 -10.56 11.23
CA THR A 29 -9.86 -9.39 10.58
C THR A 29 -10.91 -8.33 10.36
N ARG A 30 -10.76 -7.18 11.01
CA ARG A 30 -11.73 -6.07 10.92
C ARG A 30 -11.37 -5.00 9.90
N ARG A 31 -10.09 -4.92 9.53
CA ARG A 31 -9.57 -3.91 8.60
C ARG A 31 -8.30 -4.39 7.93
N ILE A 32 -8.20 -4.12 6.65
CA ILE A 32 -7.09 -4.40 5.76
C ILE A 32 -6.69 -3.06 5.14
N LYS A 33 -5.51 -2.56 5.53
CA LYS A 33 -4.90 -1.40 4.89
C LYS A 33 -3.83 -1.87 3.90
N LEU A 34 -4.03 -1.61 2.62
CA LEU A 34 -3.02 -1.81 1.58
C LEU A 34 -2.37 -0.48 1.23
N VAL A 35 -1.04 -0.42 1.31
CA VAL A 35 -0.23 0.69 0.83
C VAL A 35 0.65 0.15 -0.28
N TRP A 36 0.52 0.70 -1.48
CA TRP A 36 1.25 0.20 -2.64
C TRP A 36 1.97 1.33 -3.37
N GLN A 37 3.29 1.23 -3.46
CA GLN A 37 4.14 2.15 -4.19
C GLN A 37 4.43 1.65 -5.61
N THR A 38 4.12 2.42 -6.65
CA THR A 38 4.36 2.01 -8.03
C THR A 38 4.76 3.19 -8.92
N ASP A 39 5.59 2.90 -9.92
CA ASP A 39 5.89 3.84 -11.01
C ASP A 39 4.91 3.66 -12.18
N GLU A 40 4.13 2.58 -12.16
CA GLU A 40 3.29 2.14 -13.26
C GLU A 40 1.87 1.88 -12.73
N TYR A 41 0.95 2.78 -13.04
CA TYR A 41 -0.48 2.63 -12.76
C TYR A 41 -1.26 2.46 -14.08
N HIS A 42 -1.09 1.30 -14.71
CA HIS A 42 -1.69 1.00 -16.02
C HIS A 42 -3.14 0.50 -15.93
N ASP A 43 -3.85 0.51 -17.06
CA ASP A 43 -5.30 0.29 -17.12
C ASP A 43 -5.77 -1.10 -16.66
N ARG A 44 -5.02 -2.17 -16.94
CA ARG A 44 -5.40 -3.54 -16.48
C ARG A 44 -5.46 -3.65 -14.96
N LEU A 45 -4.50 -3.02 -14.31
CA LEU A 45 -4.43 -2.97 -12.86
C LEU A 45 -5.56 -2.11 -12.30
N ARG A 46 -5.85 -0.96 -12.93
CA ARG A 46 -7.02 -0.14 -12.59
C ARG A 46 -8.32 -0.95 -12.71
N GLN A 47 -8.49 -1.73 -13.78
CA GLN A 47 -9.66 -2.60 -13.97
C GLN A 47 -9.76 -3.66 -12.87
N TRP A 48 -8.66 -4.31 -12.50
CA TRP A 48 -8.67 -5.27 -11.40
C TRP A 48 -8.98 -4.60 -10.05
N MET A 49 -8.42 -3.42 -9.76
CA MET A 49 -8.75 -2.68 -8.54
C MET A 49 -10.22 -2.27 -8.53
N GLN A 50 -10.76 -1.88 -9.68
CA GLN A 50 -12.18 -1.60 -9.84
C GLN A 50 -13.02 -2.84 -9.52
N SER A 51 -12.62 -4.04 -9.98
CA SER A 51 -13.34 -5.28 -9.65
C SER A 51 -13.39 -5.60 -8.15
N ILE A 52 -12.38 -5.19 -7.37
CA ILE A 52 -12.39 -5.34 -5.91
C ILE A 52 -13.21 -4.26 -5.22
N MET A 53 -13.25 -3.06 -5.79
CA MET A 53 -14.05 -1.96 -5.26
C MET A 53 -15.54 -2.14 -5.54
N ASP A 54 -15.89 -2.75 -6.68
CA ASP A 54 -17.26 -3.00 -7.11
C ASP A 54 -17.88 -4.25 -6.44
N ASP A 55 -17.09 -4.96 -5.62
CA ASP A 55 -17.58 -6.07 -4.80
C ASP A 55 -18.38 -5.50 -3.61
N GLU A 56 -19.70 -5.47 -3.77
CA GLU A 56 -20.68 -5.00 -2.77
C GLU A 56 -20.72 -5.87 -1.52
N ASP A 57 -20.35 -7.14 -1.64
CA ASP A 57 -20.35 -8.09 -0.52
C ASP A 57 -19.16 -7.88 0.43
N VAL A 58 -18.13 -7.15 0.00
CA VAL A 58 -17.03 -6.75 0.89
C VAL A 58 -17.52 -5.65 1.80
N GLU A 59 -17.47 -5.88 3.12
CA GLU A 59 -17.85 -4.86 4.10
C GLU A 59 -17.04 -3.58 3.87
N PHE A 60 -17.73 -2.44 3.91
CA PHE A 60 -17.20 -1.15 3.52
C PHE A 60 -15.86 -0.81 4.20
N ASP A 61 -15.77 -1.04 5.51
CA ASP A 61 -14.61 -0.70 6.34
C ASP A 61 -13.50 -1.77 6.33
N LEU A 62 -13.74 -2.90 5.66
CA LEU A 62 -12.79 -4.01 5.66
C LEU A 62 -11.54 -3.70 4.84
N LEU A 63 -11.65 -2.99 3.72
CA LEU A 63 -10.53 -2.79 2.80
C LEU A 63 -10.34 -1.31 2.43
N ASP A 64 -9.15 -0.79 2.73
CA ASP A 64 -8.72 0.57 2.40
C ASP A 64 -7.38 0.51 1.65
N ILE A 65 -7.35 1.06 0.43
CA ILE A 65 -6.22 0.98 -0.50
C ILE A 65 -5.66 2.39 -0.76
N SER A 66 -4.37 2.55 -0.50
CA SER A 66 -3.58 3.73 -0.86
C SER A 66 -2.54 3.35 -1.91
N ILE A 67 -2.64 3.91 -3.11
CA ILE A 67 -1.60 3.80 -4.15
C ILE A 67 -0.75 5.06 -4.11
N HIS A 68 0.55 4.88 -4.03
CA HIS A 68 1.57 5.91 -4.08
C HIS A 68 2.26 5.85 -5.45
N VAL A 69 1.95 6.81 -6.33
CA VAL A 69 2.49 6.88 -7.69
C VAL A 69 3.62 7.90 -7.74
N SER A 70 4.79 7.49 -8.22
CA SER A 70 5.94 8.38 -8.39
C SER A 70 5.63 9.54 -9.35
N GLN A 71 6.13 10.74 -9.03
CA GLN A 71 5.91 11.95 -9.84
C GLN A 71 6.50 11.83 -11.26
N ASN A 72 7.50 10.97 -11.45
CA ASN A 72 8.10 10.73 -12.78
C ASN A 72 7.14 10.01 -13.75
N ALA A 73 6.15 9.26 -13.24
CA ALA A 73 5.12 8.62 -14.07
C ALA A 73 4.11 9.64 -14.65
N VAL A 74 3.95 10.79 -14.00
CA VAL A 74 3.02 11.86 -14.40
C VAL A 74 3.53 12.60 -15.64
N GLN A 75 4.84 12.65 -15.86
CA GLN A 75 5.43 13.30 -17.04
C GLN A 75 5.13 12.58 -18.35
N ILE A 76 4.79 11.28 -18.31
CA ILE A 76 4.41 10.50 -19.50
C ILE A 76 2.91 10.70 -19.83
N SER A 77 2.11 11.20 -18.88
CA SER A 77 0.67 11.43 -19.01
C SER A 77 0.31 12.92 -18.99
N GLY A 78 0.93 13.71 -19.87
CA GLY A 78 0.29 14.83 -20.57
C GLY A 78 -0.38 16.01 -19.83
N GLU A 79 -0.16 16.26 -18.53
CA GLU A 79 -0.69 17.49 -17.89
C GLU A 79 0.36 18.16 -16.99
N ALA A 80 1.31 18.86 -17.60
CA ALA A 80 2.25 19.75 -16.91
C ALA A 80 1.67 21.18 -16.82
N GLY A 81 1.31 21.60 -15.61
CA GLY A 81 1.05 23.00 -15.25
C GLY A 81 2.01 23.45 -14.14
N PRO A 82 2.38 24.74 -14.05
CA PRO A 82 3.47 25.20 -13.18
C PRO A 82 2.94 25.52 -11.78
N ALA A 83 3.03 24.59 -10.83
CA ALA A 83 2.81 24.91 -9.41
C ALA A 83 3.32 23.79 -8.49
N GLY A 84 4.53 23.97 -7.92
CA GLY A 84 5.04 23.34 -6.68
C GLY A 84 4.93 21.81 -6.50
N PRO A 85 5.49 21.24 -5.43
CA PRO A 85 5.22 19.85 -5.07
C PRO A 85 3.83 19.78 -4.42
N VAL A 86 2.77 19.76 -5.23
CA VAL A 86 1.42 19.50 -4.74
C VAL A 86 1.22 17.99 -4.72
N THR A 87 1.22 17.40 -3.52
CA THR A 87 0.78 16.01 -3.30
C THR A 87 -0.70 15.90 -3.72
N LYS A 88 -0.95 15.65 -4.99
CA LYS A 88 -2.31 15.48 -5.52
C LYS A 88 -2.84 14.14 -4.99
N VAL A 89 -3.96 14.19 -4.26
CA VAL A 89 -4.69 12.99 -3.82
C VAL A 89 -5.95 12.87 -4.64
N LYS A 90 -6.06 11.82 -5.46
CA LYS A 90 -7.26 11.49 -6.22
C LYS A 90 -7.97 10.31 -5.54
N ARG A 91 -9.16 10.55 -4.99
CA ARG A 91 -10.01 9.45 -4.51
C ARG A 91 -10.73 8.81 -5.69
N MET A 92 -10.70 7.49 -5.77
CA MET A 92 -11.43 6.71 -6.77
C MET A 92 -12.40 5.80 -6.02
N GLY A 93 -13.69 6.11 -6.08
CA GLY A 93 -14.66 5.50 -5.17
C GLY A 93 -14.33 5.80 -3.70
N GLN A 94 -14.77 4.92 -2.80
CA GLN A 94 -14.68 5.16 -1.36
C GLN A 94 -13.51 4.42 -0.68
N ARG A 95 -13.03 3.29 -1.26
CA ARG A 95 -11.96 2.44 -0.70
C ARG A 95 -10.57 2.73 -1.26
N LEU A 96 -10.46 3.43 -2.39
CA LEU A 96 -9.19 3.66 -3.10
C LEU A 96 -8.78 5.13 -3.15
N LYS A 97 -7.51 5.37 -2.83
CA LYS A 97 -6.87 6.68 -2.89
C LYS A 97 -5.58 6.56 -3.69
N VAL A 98 -5.41 7.42 -4.69
CA VAL A 98 -4.17 7.58 -5.44
C VAL A 98 -3.48 8.84 -4.94
N ILE A 99 -2.22 8.71 -4.54
CA ILE A 99 -1.39 9.73 -3.89
C ILE A 99 -0.13 9.88 -4.73
N HIS A 100 0.18 11.09 -5.18
CA HIS A 100 1.37 11.36 -6.00
C HIS A 100 2.59 11.72 -5.14
N ASP A 101 2.99 10.78 -4.27
CA ASP A 101 4.09 10.96 -3.31
C ASP A 101 4.61 9.61 -2.79
N VAL A 102 5.78 9.60 -2.16
CA VAL A 102 6.35 8.43 -1.46
C VAL A 102 5.49 8.11 -0.22
N PRO A 103 5.25 6.82 0.10
CA PRO A 103 4.47 6.46 1.29
C PRO A 103 5.21 6.83 2.58
N ASP A 104 4.55 7.61 3.44
CA ASP A 104 4.94 7.77 4.84
C ASP A 104 4.54 6.51 5.63
N VAL A 105 5.47 5.56 5.66
CA VAL A 105 5.30 4.26 6.34
C VAL A 105 5.04 4.43 7.83
N GLU A 106 5.69 5.39 8.48
CA GLU A 106 5.53 5.64 9.91
C GLU A 106 4.10 6.06 10.22
N SER A 107 3.56 7.03 9.50
CA SER A 107 2.19 7.50 9.69
C SER A 107 1.16 6.38 9.51
N TYR A 108 1.32 5.52 8.50
CA TYR A 108 0.42 4.38 8.31
C TYR A 108 0.46 3.38 9.47
N ILE A 109 1.66 3.04 9.94
CA ILE A 109 1.88 2.11 11.04
C ILE A 109 1.31 2.68 12.34
N GLN A 110 1.62 3.95 12.65
CA GLN A 110 1.12 4.63 13.86
C GLN A 110 -0.40 4.76 13.87
N LEU A 111 -1.03 5.03 12.72
CA LEU A 111 -2.48 5.13 12.60
C LEU A 111 -3.18 3.84 13.03
N GLU A 112 -2.68 2.69 12.58
CA GLU A 112 -3.24 1.38 12.93
C GLU A 112 -2.92 0.97 14.38
N MET A 113 -1.91 1.61 14.99
CA MET A 113 -1.48 1.35 16.36
C MET A 113 -2.08 2.34 17.37
N LYS A 114 -2.98 3.25 16.95
CA LYS A 114 -3.67 4.15 17.89
C LYS A 114 -4.43 3.40 18.98
N GLU A 115 -4.97 2.23 18.65
CA GLU A 115 -5.67 1.35 19.59
C GLU A 115 -4.69 0.37 20.27
N PRO A 116 -4.42 0.49 21.59
CA PRO A 116 -3.39 -0.31 22.25
C PRO A 116 -3.66 -1.83 22.24
N ARG A 117 -4.93 -2.24 22.20
CA ARG A 117 -5.35 -3.65 22.26
C ARG A 117 -5.50 -4.31 20.89
N ARG A 118 -5.41 -3.54 19.80
CA ARG A 118 -5.60 -4.07 18.44
C ARG A 118 -4.43 -4.97 18.08
N GLN A 119 -4.70 -6.20 17.63
CA GLN A 119 -3.67 -7.06 17.06
C GLN A 119 -3.42 -6.63 15.61
N VAL A 120 -2.16 -6.37 15.26
CA VAL A 120 -1.79 -5.86 13.95
C VAL A 120 -0.79 -6.80 13.28
N ALA A 121 -1.13 -7.26 12.08
CA ALA A 121 -0.21 -7.96 11.21
C ALA A 121 0.25 -7.00 10.10
N VAL A 122 1.56 -6.83 9.98
CA VAL A 122 2.19 -6.02 8.94
C VAL A 122 2.85 -6.96 7.95
N SER A 123 2.34 -7.04 6.73
CA SER A 123 3.00 -7.76 5.65
C SER A 123 3.75 -6.80 4.73
N VAL A 124 4.88 -7.23 4.17
CA VAL A 124 5.62 -6.45 3.15
C VAL A 124 6.16 -7.31 2.00
N SER A 125 5.94 -6.87 0.77
CA SER A 125 6.62 -7.37 -0.44
C SER A 125 7.00 -6.19 -1.32
N GLY A 126 8.28 -5.80 -1.32
CA GLY A 126 8.73 -4.62 -2.02
C GLY A 126 10.25 -4.48 -2.12
N HIS A 127 10.67 -3.42 -2.80
CA HIS A 127 12.07 -3.08 -2.97
C HIS A 127 12.72 -2.86 -1.60
N ARG A 128 14.05 -2.99 -1.56
CA ARG A 128 14.83 -2.99 -0.31
C ARG A 128 14.49 -1.81 0.62
N ARG A 129 14.43 -0.58 0.08
CA ARG A 129 14.13 0.63 0.86
C ARG A 129 12.77 0.57 1.60
N LEU A 130 11.69 0.13 0.93
CA LEU A 130 10.37 0.04 1.55
C LEU A 130 10.38 -1.03 2.65
N ARG A 131 11.04 -2.17 2.42
CA ARG A 131 11.17 -3.23 3.42
C ARG A 131 11.93 -2.80 4.66
N GLU A 132 13.08 -2.17 4.45
CA GLU A 132 13.91 -1.66 5.55
C GLU A 132 13.13 -0.64 6.38
N GLU A 133 12.42 0.28 5.73
CA GLU A 133 11.57 1.26 6.43
C GLU A 133 10.44 0.59 7.22
N VAL A 134 9.68 -0.32 6.60
CA VAL A 134 8.61 -1.06 7.30
C VAL A 134 9.17 -1.83 8.49
N ARG A 135 10.31 -2.51 8.32
CA ARG A 135 10.96 -3.27 9.37
C ARG A 135 11.38 -2.36 10.54
N LEU A 136 12.03 -1.25 10.24
CA LEU A 136 12.46 -0.27 11.24
C LEU A 136 11.26 0.27 12.03
N GLN A 137 10.19 0.66 11.34
CA GLN A 137 9.02 1.26 11.97
C GLN A 137 8.23 0.27 12.83
N VAL A 138 8.09 -0.99 12.40
CA VAL A 138 7.48 -2.04 13.23
C VAL A 138 8.31 -2.32 14.49
N PHE A 139 9.64 -2.40 14.37
CA PHE A 139 10.50 -2.63 15.53
C PHE A 139 10.52 -1.44 16.50
N ARG A 140 10.42 -0.21 15.99
CA ARG A 140 10.29 1.00 16.83
C ARG A 140 9.05 1.00 17.71
N THR A 141 7.97 0.33 17.30
CA THR A 141 6.76 0.25 18.11
C THR A 141 6.99 -0.50 19.44
N ARG A 142 7.91 -1.48 19.48
CA ARG A 142 8.19 -2.33 20.67
C ARG A 142 6.95 -3.01 21.26
N ARG A 143 5.93 -3.26 20.43
CA ARG A 143 4.64 -3.81 20.85
C ARG A 143 4.53 -5.29 20.50
N LEU A 144 4.17 -6.11 21.49
CA LEU A 144 4.00 -7.56 21.32
C LEU A 144 2.76 -7.93 20.49
N ASN A 145 1.78 -7.03 20.38
CA ASN A 145 0.58 -7.20 19.56
C ASN A 145 0.78 -6.82 18.09
N VAL A 146 2.03 -6.61 17.65
CA VAL A 146 2.38 -6.29 16.26
C VAL A 146 3.31 -7.38 15.73
N ARG A 147 2.97 -7.96 14.58
CA ARG A 147 3.79 -9.00 13.93
C ARG A 147 4.15 -8.57 12.51
N LEU A 148 5.43 -8.71 12.16
CA LEU A 148 5.94 -8.46 10.81
C LEU A 148 6.02 -9.77 10.03
N PHE A 149 5.55 -9.74 8.79
CA PHE A 149 5.62 -10.83 7.82
C PHE A 149 6.25 -10.30 6.53
N GLU A 150 7.48 -10.73 6.25
CA GLU A 150 8.13 -10.43 4.97
C GLU A 150 7.79 -11.56 4.00
N SER A 151 7.29 -11.23 2.81
CA SER A 151 7.00 -12.24 1.79
C SER A 151 8.29 -12.86 1.24
N ASP A 152 8.23 -14.13 0.82
CA ASP A 152 9.34 -14.77 0.12
C ASP A 152 9.62 -14.09 -1.23
N PHE A 153 8.55 -13.66 -1.91
CA PHE A 153 8.69 -12.88 -3.14
C PHE A 153 9.00 -11.42 -2.82
N GLN A 154 10.09 -10.93 -3.40
CA GLN A 154 10.54 -9.55 -3.27
C GLN A 154 10.98 -9.04 -4.65
N PRO A 155 10.41 -7.92 -5.15
CA PRO A 155 10.81 -7.38 -6.43
C PRO A 155 12.28 -6.91 -6.38
N VAL A 156 13.02 -7.25 -7.42
CA VAL A 156 14.48 -7.03 -7.53
C VAL A 156 14.81 -5.57 -7.86
N THR A 157 13.91 -4.88 -8.53
CA THR A 157 14.11 -3.49 -8.96
C THR A 157 14.16 -2.55 -7.75
N ALA A 158 15.35 -1.99 -7.50
CA ALA A 158 15.50 -0.85 -6.63
C ALA A 158 14.68 0.30 -7.22
N TYR A 159 13.77 0.86 -6.42
CA TYR A 159 13.18 2.16 -6.70
C TYR A 159 14.31 3.13 -7.06
N ARG A 160 14.34 3.63 -8.30
CA ARG A 160 15.34 4.58 -8.77
C ARG A 160 15.03 5.93 -8.13
N ASP A 161 15.51 6.12 -6.92
CA ASP A 161 15.67 7.47 -6.39
C ASP A 161 16.90 8.09 -7.05
N ARG A 162 16.77 8.53 -8.32
CA ARG A 162 17.79 9.36 -8.97
C ARG A 162 17.65 10.80 -8.43
N GLY A 163 17.98 10.96 -7.16
CA GLY A 163 18.09 12.25 -6.48
C GLY A 163 19.46 12.48 -5.85
N GLY A 164 20.48 11.70 -6.25
CA GLY A 164 21.86 11.90 -5.83
C GLY A 164 22.69 12.52 -6.95
N THR A 165 22.91 13.83 -6.88
CA THR A 165 23.99 14.50 -7.62
C THR A 165 25.31 13.87 -7.25
N ALA A 166 25.93 13.15 -8.19
CA ALA A 166 27.36 12.87 -8.13
C ALA A 166 28.09 14.16 -8.50
N ALA A 167 28.94 14.60 -7.58
CA ALA A 167 29.94 15.65 -7.76
C ALA A 167 31.00 15.26 -8.80
#